data_AF-A0A7K4D1D3-F1
#
_entry.id   AF-A0A7K4D1D3-F1
#
_cell.length_a   1.000
_cell.length_b   1.000
_cell.length_c   1.000
_cell.angle_alpha   90.00
_cell.angle_beta   90.00
_cell.angle_gamma   90.00
#
_symmetry.space_group_name_H-M   'P 1'
#
loop_
_entity.id
_entity.type
_entity.pdbx_description
1 polymer ?
#
loop_
_entity_poly.entity_id
_entity_poly.type
_entity_poly.pdbx_seq_one_letter_code
_entity_poly.pdbx_strand_id
1 'polypeptide(L)'
;GEFFDIPTPDDQVFISWFEGGEVFRSGNCWHRGKGKVFYFQPGHETFPIYHNPEIQHVITNAVRWCKFEGSDDTRIIGTCPNSGFILNPLSDPSKREEDYDF
;
A
#
# COMPACT_ATOMS: atom_id res chain seq x y z
N GLY A 1 -21.69 -12.73 -7.18
CA GLY A 1 -20.92 -11.85 -6.30
C GLY A 1 -21.81 -10.88 -5.55
N GLU A 2 -21.53 -10.66 -4.27
CA GLU A 2 -22.03 -9.49 -3.55
C GLU A 2 -21.44 -8.21 -4.17
N PHE A 3 -22.22 -7.13 -4.21
CA PHE A 3 -21.76 -5.87 -4.79
C PHE A 3 -20.71 -5.26 -3.86
N PHE A 4 -19.45 -5.23 -4.30
CA PHE A 4 -18.39 -4.57 -3.56
C PHE A 4 -18.47 -3.07 -3.80
N ASP A 5 -19.17 -2.39 -2.89
CA ASP A 5 -19.50 -0.97 -3.00
C ASP A 5 -18.33 -0.09 -2.57
N ILE A 6 -17.26 -0.13 -3.38
CA ILE A 6 -16.14 0.80 -3.27
C ILE A 6 -16.37 2.03 -4.16
N PRO A 7 -16.05 3.24 -3.67
CA PRO A 7 -16.14 4.45 -4.48
C PRO A 7 -15.26 4.33 -5.73
N THR A 8 -15.64 5.03 -6.80
CA THR A 8 -14.84 5.11 -8.02
C THR A 8 -13.39 5.46 -7.68
N PRO A 9 -12.42 4.62 -8.08
CA PRO A 9 -11.00 4.91 -7.85
C PRO A 9 -10.54 6.07 -8.71
N ASP A 10 -9.54 6.80 -8.20
CA ASP A 10 -8.83 7.80 -9.01
C ASP A 10 -7.99 7.07 -10.07
N ASP A 11 -7.26 6.04 -9.63
CA ASP A 11 -6.49 5.16 -10.51
C ASP A 11 -6.77 3.69 -10.16
N GLN A 12 -6.97 2.89 -11.21
CA GLN A 12 -7.09 1.44 -11.09
C GLN A 12 -5.83 0.77 -11.63
N VAL A 13 -5.11 0.06 -10.77
CA VAL A 13 -3.82 -0.56 -11.09
C VAL A 13 -3.97 -2.04 -11.41
N PHE A 14 -4.86 -2.75 -10.69
CA PHE A 14 -5.05 -4.18 -10.88
C PHE A 14 -6.52 -4.57 -11.08
N ILE A 15 -6.71 -5.52 -11.99
CA ILE A 15 -7.95 -6.26 -12.20
C ILE A 15 -7.61 -7.73 -12.04
N SER A 16 -8.31 -8.41 -11.14
CA SER A 16 -8.21 -9.86 -10.97
C SER A 16 -9.38 -10.54 -11.64
N TRP A 17 -9.08 -11.65 -12.30
CA TRP A 17 -10.07 -12.56 -12.84
C TRP A 17 -10.13 -13.82 -11.96
N PHE A 18 -11.33 -14.33 -11.74
CA PHE A 18 -11.58 -15.55 -11.00
C PHE A 18 -12.16 -16.63 -11.90
N GLU A 19 -11.93 -17.90 -11.54
CA GLU A 19 -12.32 -19.07 -12.33
C GLU A 19 -13.82 -19.13 -12.65
N GLY A 20 -14.66 -18.51 -11.81
CA GLY A 20 -16.10 -18.35 -12.05
C GLY A 20 -16.49 -17.30 -13.10
N GLY A 21 -15.54 -16.67 -13.79
CA GLY A 21 -15.78 -15.60 -14.76
C GLY A 21 -16.00 -14.21 -14.14
N GLU A 22 -15.92 -14.10 -12.82
CA GLU A 22 -16.05 -12.83 -12.11
C GLU A 22 -14.75 -12.02 -12.24
N VAL A 23 -14.90 -10.72 -12.54
CA VAL A 23 -13.81 -9.74 -12.57
C VAL A 23 -13.90 -8.84 -11.35
N PHE A 24 -12.76 -8.56 -10.74
CA PHE A 24 -12.70 -7.78 -9.51
C PHE A 24 -11.64 -6.69 -9.58
N ARG A 25 -11.97 -5.51 -9.07
CA ARG A 25 -11.06 -4.37 -8.98
C ARG A 25 -10.13 -4.58 -7.78
N SER A 26 -9.02 -5.29 -8.00
CA SER A 26 -8.14 -5.78 -6.94
C SER A 26 -7.03 -4.83 -6.52
N GLY A 27 -6.80 -3.76 -7.27
CA GLY A 27 -5.80 -2.74 -6.97
C GLY A 27 -6.31 -1.36 -7.31
N ASN A 28 -6.61 -0.54 -6.30
CA ASN A 28 -7.24 0.76 -6.47
C ASN A 28 -6.53 1.82 -5.64
N CYS A 29 -6.40 3.02 -6.21
CA CYS A 29 -5.80 4.19 -5.60
C CYS A 29 -6.84 5.29 -5.40
N TRP A 30 -6.78 5.96 -4.27
CA TRP A 30 -7.56 7.17 -4.01
C TRP A 30 -6.72 8.23 -3.31
N HIS A 31 -7.10 9.49 -3.50
CA HIS A 31 -6.57 10.65 -2.81
C HIS A 31 -7.61 11.21 -1.84
N ARG A 32 -7.23 11.36 -0.58
CA ARG A 32 -8.05 11.98 0.46
C ARG A 32 -7.31 13.18 1.03
N GLY A 33 -7.60 14.36 0.48
CA GLY A 33 -6.85 15.57 0.81
C GLY A 33 -5.38 15.41 0.42
N LYS A 34 -4.47 15.46 1.40
CA LYS A 34 -3.03 15.19 1.20
C LYS A 34 -2.64 13.71 1.42
N GLY A 35 -3.59 12.89 1.87
CA GLY A 35 -3.38 11.46 2.08
C GLY A 35 -3.61 10.67 0.80
N LYS A 36 -2.88 9.56 0.67
CA LYS A 36 -2.99 8.59 -0.42
C LYS A 36 -3.43 7.25 0.17
N VAL A 37 -4.38 6.58 -0.48
CA VAL A 37 -4.92 5.29 -0.06
C VAL A 37 -4.74 4.29 -1.18
N PHE A 38 -4.14 3.15 -0.88
CA PHE A 38 -4.00 2.02 -1.80
C PHE A 38 -4.74 0.81 -1.24
N TYR A 39 -5.71 0.28 -1.99
CA TYR A 39 -6.40 -0.97 -1.69
C TYR A 39 -5.80 -2.09 -2.54
N PHE A 40 -5.47 -3.19 -1.88
CA PHE A 40 -4.97 -4.40 -2.53
C PHE A 40 -5.70 -5.62 -1.96
N GLN A 41 -6.38 -6.36 -2.83
CA GLN A 41 -7.26 -7.46 -2.44
C GLN A 41 -6.55 -8.74 -1.94
N PRO A 42 -5.42 -9.20 -2.52
CA PRO A 42 -4.81 -10.49 -2.15
C PRO A 42 -4.42 -10.53 -0.67
N GLY A 43 -4.97 -11.50 0.09
CA GLY A 43 -4.69 -11.57 1.53
C GLY A 43 -5.50 -12.55 2.36
N HIS A 44 -6.15 -13.56 1.75
CA HIS A 44 -6.89 -14.56 2.52
C HIS A 44 -5.95 -15.36 3.43
N GLU A 45 -6.29 -15.39 4.72
CA GLU A 45 -5.49 -15.88 5.84
C GLU A 45 -5.10 -17.36 5.75
N THR A 46 -5.88 -18.15 5.01
CA THR A 46 -5.64 -19.59 4.82
C THR A 46 -4.49 -19.85 3.84
N PHE A 47 -4.14 -18.89 3.00
CA PHE A 47 -3.13 -19.04 1.96
C PHE A 47 -1.87 -18.21 2.27
N PRO A 48 -0.67 -18.70 1.94
CA PRO A 48 0.59 -17.99 2.17
C PRO A 48 0.84 -16.86 1.15
N ILE A 49 -0.17 -16.02 0.88
CA ILE A 49 -0.15 -14.99 -0.18
C ILE A 49 0.94 -13.94 0.10
N TYR A 50 1.10 -13.54 1.37
CA TYR A 50 2.12 -12.57 1.77
C TYR A 50 3.56 -13.12 1.72
N HIS A 51 3.75 -14.42 1.50
CA HIS A 51 5.08 -15.00 1.26
C HIS A 51 5.50 -14.93 -0.20
N ASN A 52 4.59 -14.57 -1.12
CA ASN A 52 4.94 -14.39 -2.52
C ASN A 52 5.78 -13.11 -2.68
N PRO A 53 7.00 -13.19 -3.27
CA PRO A 53 7.87 -12.03 -3.46
C PRO A 53 7.24 -10.93 -4.33
N GLU A 54 6.38 -11.28 -5.29
CA GLU A 54 5.69 -10.29 -6.14
C GLU A 54 4.67 -9.49 -5.34
N ILE A 55 3.94 -10.15 -4.42
CA ILE A 55 2.99 -9.50 -3.52
C ILE A 55 3.72 -8.54 -2.58
N GLN A 56 4.84 -8.97 -2.01
CA GLN A 56 5.68 -8.11 -1.16
C GLN A 56 6.23 -6.91 -1.93
N HIS A 57 6.59 -7.11 -3.20
CA HIS A 57 7.06 -6.04 -4.08
C HIS A 57 5.98 -4.99 -4.34
N VAL A 58 4.75 -5.43 -4.65
CA VAL A 58 3.60 -4.53 -4.83
C VAL A 58 3.33 -3.73 -3.56
N ILE A 59 3.31 -4.39 -2.39
CA ILE A 59 3.11 -3.71 -1.10
C ILE A 59 4.21 -2.68 -0.84
N THR A 60 5.47 -3.03 -1.12
CA THR A 60 6.60 -2.11 -0.95
C THR A 60 6.47 -0.88 -1.84
N ASN A 61 6.07 -1.06 -3.10
CA ASN A 61 5.85 0.04 -4.03
C ASN A 61 4.66 0.92 -3.61
N ALA A 62 3.59 0.29 -3.13
CA ALA A 62 2.42 1.00 -2.60
C ALA A 62 2.77 1.86 -1.38
N VAL A 63 3.57 1.34 -0.44
CA VAL A 63 4.04 2.12 0.72
C VAL A 63 4.87 3.32 0.28
N ARG A 64 5.75 3.15 -0.72
CA ARG A 64 6.55 4.25 -1.28
C ARG A 64 5.66 5.30 -1.96
N TRP A 65 4.64 4.87 -2.70
CA TRP A 65 3.66 5.75 -3.33
C TRP A 65 2.81 6.51 -2.30
N CYS A 66 2.39 5.84 -1.23
CA CYS A 66 1.63 6.43 -0.12
C CYS A 66 2.44 7.39 0.76
N LYS A 67 3.73 7.59 0.47
CA LYS A 67 4.56 8.56 1.20
C LYS A 67 3.90 9.94 1.14
N PHE A 68 3.78 10.57 2.31
CA PHE A 68 3.25 11.92 2.43
C PHE A 68 4.17 12.93 1.73
N GLU A 69 3.59 13.75 0.86
CA GLU A 69 4.30 14.78 0.06
C GLU A 69 4.05 16.21 0.58
N GLY A 70 3.35 16.39 1.70
CA GLY A 70 3.12 17.71 2.29
C GLY A 70 4.30 18.23 3.11
N SER A 71 4.25 19.52 3.45
CA SER A 71 5.17 20.18 4.39
C SER A 71 5.14 19.52 5.78
N ASP A 72 6.29 19.42 6.45
CA ASP A 72 6.43 18.96 7.84
C ASP A 72 5.57 19.77 8.82
N ASP A 73 5.26 21.01 8.49
CA ASP A 73 4.36 21.88 9.28
C ASP A 73 2.88 21.40 9.24
N THR A 74 2.54 20.57 8.24
CA THR A 74 1.23 19.90 8.11
C THR A 74 1.25 18.42 8.44
N ARG A 75 2.42 17.86 8.78
CA ARG A 75 2.45 16.67 9.63
C ARG A 75 1.98 17.15 11.00
N ILE A 76 0.67 17.16 11.22
CA ILE A 76 0.19 16.89 12.57
C ILE A 76 0.74 15.51 12.86
N ILE A 77 1.92 15.47 13.49
CA ILE A 77 2.41 14.31 14.19
C ILE A 77 1.41 14.17 15.32
N GLY A 78 0.28 13.54 15.01
CA GLY A 78 -0.60 13.01 16.02
C GLY A 78 0.31 12.17 16.87
N THR A 79 0.48 12.54 18.13
CA THR A 79 1.15 11.71 19.10
C THR A 79 0.36 10.41 19.16
N CYS A 80 0.77 9.43 18.37
CA CYS A 80 0.22 8.09 18.42
C CYS A 80 0.60 7.58 19.83
N PRO A 81 -0.36 7.43 20.76
CA PRO A 81 -0.03 7.14 22.15
C PRO A 81 0.68 5.79 22.30
N ASN A 82 0.65 4.97 21.24
CA ASN A 82 1.19 3.62 21.19
C ASN A 82 2.39 3.45 20.24
N SER A 83 2.92 4.52 19.63
CA SER A 83 4.20 4.45 18.91
C SER A 83 5.33 4.71 19.90
N GLY A 84 5.80 3.66 20.58
CA GLY A 84 6.84 3.77 21.62
C GLY A 84 8.15 4.38 21.12
N PHE A 85 8.40 4.39 19.80
CA PHE A 85 9.53 5.06 19.17
C PHE A 85 9.11 5.57 17.78
N ILE A 86 9.55 6.77 17.41
CA ILE A 86 9.50 7.23 16.02
C ILE A 86 10.31 6.20 15.22
N LEU A 87 9.66 5.52 14.26
CA LEU A 87 10.37 4.63 13.33
C LEU A 87 11.51 5.43 12.72
N ASN A 88 12.73 4.87 12.75
CA ASN A 88 13.93 5.53 12.24
C ASN A 88 13.61 6.22 10.91
N PRO A 89 14.03 7.49 10.72
CA PRO A 89 13.79 8.20 9.48
C PRO A 89 14.28 7.32 8.33
N LEU A 90 13.43 7.15 7.31
CA LEU A 90 13.80 6.40 6.11
C LEU A 90 15.15 6.93 5.63
N SER A 91 16.14 6.04 5.52
CA SER A 91 17.46 6.39 5.02
C SER A 91 17.33 7.08 3.66
N ASP A 92 18.21 8.05 3.42
CA ASP A 92 18.26 8.82 2.19
C ASP A 92 18.20 7.88 0.97
N PRO A 93 17.23 8.06 0.04
CA PRO A 93 17.12 7.22 -1.15
C PRO A 93 18.39 7.18 -2.00
N SER A 94 19.33 8.10 -1.83
CA SER A 94 20.64 8.10 -2.51
C SER A 94 21.65 7.08 -1.98
N LYS A 95 21.36 6.38 -0.86
CA LYS A 95 22.31 5.46 -0.20
C LYS A 95 21.89 3.97 -0.21
N ARG A 96 20.96 3.56 -1.07
CA ARG A 96 20.41 2.18 -1.10
C ARG A 96 21.00 1.34 -2.23
N GLU A 97 22.30 1.04 -2.20
CA GLU A 97 22.90 0.20 -3.24
C GLU A 97 23.71 -1.02 -2.77
N GLU A 98 23.89 -1.29 -1.47
CA GLU A 98 24.87 -2.34 -1.09
C GLU A 98 24.40 -3.48 -0.16
N ASP A 99 23.18 -3.49 0.38
CA ASP A 99 22.76 -4.56 1.30
C ASP A 99 21.48 -5.28 0.86
N TYR A 100 21.59 -6.10 -0.19
CA TYR A 100 20.67 -7.21 -0.48
C TYR A 100 21.46 -8.37 -1.11
N ASP A 101 22.27 -9.05 -0.31
CA ASP A 101 22.74 -10.40 -0.65
C ASP A 101 21.63 -11.41 -0.29
N PHE A 102 21.19 -12.17 -1.29
CA PHE A 102 20.38 -13.39 -1.15
C PHE A 102 21.30 -14.62 -1.21
#